data_AF-A0A443QEL2-F1
#
_entry.id   AF-A0A443QEL2-F1
#
_cell.length_a   1.000
_cell.length_b   1.000
_cell.length_c   1.000
_cell.angle_alpha   90.00
_cell.angle_beta   90.00
_cell.angle_gamma   90.00
#
_symmetry.space_group_name_H-M   'P 1'
#
loop_
_entity.id
_entity.type
_entity.pdbx_description
1 polymer ?
#
loop_
_entity_poly.entity_id
_entity_poly.type
_entity_poly.pdbx_seq_one_letter_code
_entity_poly.pdbx_strand_id
1 'polypeptide(L)' 'PKSASIEQYFSTENELEYENFYADFTPLNPAMKFIFVTMIRKKIIHFTSSSQRRQINAAYLVRCYMVTY' A
#
# COMPACT_ATOMS: atom_id res chain seq x y z
N PRO A 1 -6.56 -13.46 7.36
CA PRO A 1 -6.24 -14.07 6.04
C PRO A 1 -5.54 -15.44 6.24
N LYS A 2 -6.09 -16.53 5.66
CA LYS A 2 -5.44 -17.85 5.67
C LYS A 2 -4.24 -17.81 4.73
N SER A 3 -3.03 -17.95 5.26
CA SER A 3 -1.82 -18.02 4.44
C SER A 3 -1.76 -19.36 3.70
N ALA A 4 -2.00 -19.36 2.40
CA ALA A 4 -1.67 -20.50 1.53
C ALA A 4 -0.17 -20.47 1.22
N SER A 5 0.47 -21.64 1.11
CA SER A 5 1.93 -21.83 0.98
C SER A 5 2.59 -21.20 -0.26
N ILE A 6 1.81 -20.62 -1.18
CA ILE A 6 2.25 -19.98 -2.43
C ILE A 6 2.07 -18.45 -2.37
N GLU A 7 1.22 -17.93 -1.48
CA GLU A 7 0.78 -16.54 -1.49
C GLU A 7 1.19 -15.83 -0.20
N GLN A 8 2.10 -14.86 -0.33
CA GLN A 8 2.48 -13.99 0.78
C GLN A 8 1.49 -12.82 0.83
N TYR A 9 0.69 -12.79 1.89
CA TYR A 9 -0.20 -11.67 2.19
C TYR A 9 0.62 -10.57 2.86
N PHE A 10 0.48 -9.34 2.36
CA PHE A 10 1.16 -8.17 2.92
C PHE A 10 0.18 -7.00 2.99
N SER A 11 0.28 -6.23 4.06
CA SER A 11 -0.48 -4.98 4.24
C SER A 11 0.51 -3.88 4.58
N THR A 12 0.35 -2.74 3.93
CA THR A 12 1.14 -1.54 4.20
C THR A 12 0.46 -0.61 5.20
N GLU A 13 -0.70 -0.99 5.72
CA GLU A 13 -1.54 -0.07 6.49
C GLU A 13 -0.88 0.44 7.77
N ASN A 14 -0.05 -0.39 8.40
CA ASN A 14 0.61 -0.04 9.66
C ASN A 14 2.04 0.49 9.45
N GLU A 15 2.59 0.37 8.24
CA GLU A 15 3.97 0.78 7.92
C GLU A 15 4.01 2.09 7.13
N LEU A 16 2.99 2.33 6.29
CA LEU A 16 2.86 3.51 5.43
C LEU A 16 1.59 4.26 5.82
N GLU A 17 1.60 4.85 7.01
CA GLU A 17 0.55 5.77 7.44
C GLU A 17 0.84 7.19 6.95
N TYR A 18 -0.16 7.81 6.35
CA TYR A 18 -0.09 9.22 5.97
C TYR A 18 -0.31 10.08 7.23
N GLU A 19 0.63 10.97 7.53
CA GLU A 19 0.46 11.96 8.59
C GLU A 19 -0.39 13.12 8.07
N ASN A 20 -1.65 13.18 8.51
CA ASN A 20 -2.58 14.24 8.13
C ASN A 20 -2.19 15.56 8.82
N PHE A 21 -2.16 16.68 8.09
CA PHE A 21 -2.10 18.01 8.70
C PHE A 21 -3.44 18.43 9.32
N TYR A 22 -4.56 17.97 8.76
CA TYR A 22 -5.92 18.23 9.24
C TYR A 22 -6.87 17.08 8.81
N ALA A 23 -7.77 17.33 7.85
CA ALA A 23 -8.66 16.33 7.27
C ALA A 23 -8.20 15.87 5.88
N ASP A 24 -6.97 16.21 5.50
CA ASP A 24 -6.31 15.76 4.30
C ASP A 24 -6.03 14.26 4.36
N PHE A 25 -6.23 13.62 3.22
CA PHE A 25 -5.94 12.20 2.98
C PHE A 25 -5.20 12.07 1.64
N THR A 26 -4.47 13.13 1.26
CA THR A 26 -3.84 13.24 -0.05
C THR A 26 -2.93 12.04 -0.30
N PRO A 27 -2.77 11.63 -1.58
CA PRO A 27 -2.05 10.41 -1.89
C PRO A 27 -0.65 10.40 -1.25
N LEU A 28 -0.28 9.24 -0.72
CA LEU A 28 0.95 9.00 0.04
C LEU A 28 2.18 9.66 -0.59
N ASN A 29 3.03 10.24 0.28
CA ASN A 29 4.25 10.94 -0.07
C ASN A 29 5.13 10.10 -1.03
N PRO A 30 5.77 10.70 -2.06
CA PRO A 30 6.77 10.03 -2.90
C PRO A 30 7.75 9.09 -2.19
N ALA A 31 8.20 9.42 -0.97
CA ALA A 31 9.07 8.55 -0.17
C ALA A 31 8.43 7.19 0.14
N MET A 32 7.14 7.17 0.45
CA MET A 32 6.38 5.94 0.74
C MET A 32 6.17 5.08 -0.50
N LYS A 33 6.17 5.67 -1.70
CA LYS A 33 6.19 4.90 -2.96
C LYS A 33 7.49 4.13 -3.14
N PHE A 34 8.62 4.78 -2.85
CA PHE A 34 9.92 4.14 -2.95
C PHE A 34 10.01 2.95 -1.98
N ILE A 35 9.59 3.15 -0.72
CA ILE A 35 9.52 2.07 0.27
C ILE A 35 8.60 0.95 -0.22
N PHE A 36 7.41 1.28 -0.74
CA PHE A 36 6.48 0.29 -1.30
C PHE A 36 7.08 -0.56 -2.43
N VAL A 37 7.74 0.06 -3.40
CA VAL A 37 8.44 -0.63 -4.49
C VAL A 37 9.50 -1.59 -3.93
N THR A 38 10.28 -1.14 -2.93
CA THR A 38 11.31 -2.01 -2.33
C THR A 38 10.74 -3.19 -1.54
N MET A 39 9.49 -3.11 -1.08
CA MET A 39 8.78 -4.18 -0.38
C MET A 39 8.13 -5.19 -1.34
N ILE A 40 7.72 -4.77 -2.55
CA ILE A 40 7.15 -5.67 -3.58
C ILE A 40 8.28 -6.38 -4.36
N ARG A 41 8.97 -7.32 -3.70
CA ARG A 41 10.02 -8.15 -4.33
C ARG A 41 9.52 -9.53 -4.80
N LYS A 42 8.28 -9.90 -4.48
CA LYS A 42 7.67 -11.20 -4.81
C LYS A 42 6.18 -11.00 -5.17
N LYS A 43 5.55 -12.04 -5.72
CA LYS A 43 4.11 -12.07 -6.01
C LYS A 43 3.34 -11.97 -4.68
N ILE A 44 2.82 -10.78 -4.38
CA ILE A 44 2.24 -10.42 -3.08
C ILE A 44 0.79 -10.00 -3.29
N ILE A 45 -0.09 -10.49 -2.42
CA ILE A 45 -1.47 -10.02 -2.33
C ILE A 45 -1.49 -8.86 -1.34
N HIS A 46 -1.62 -7.64 -1.85
CA HIS A 46 -1.81 -6.45 -1.03
C HIS A 46 -3.25 -6.41 -0.52
N PHE A 47 -3.41 -6.39 0.80
CA PHE A 47 -4.73 -6.29 1.43
C PHE A 47 -4.81 -5.03 2.29
N THR A 48 -6.00 -4.44 2.32
CA THR A 48 -6.32 -3.24 3.10
C THR A 48 -7.67 -3.46 3.80
N SER A 49 -7.83 -2.85 4.96
CA SER A 49 -9.06 -2.72 5.73
C SER A 49 -10.20 -2.08 4.92
N SER A 50 -11.43 -2.16 5.44
CA SER A 50 -12.63 -1.65 4.78
C SER A 50 -12.73 -0.10 4.73
N SER A 51 -11.74 0.61 5.29
CA SER A 51 -11.74 2.07 5.30
C SER A 51 -11.45 2.63 3.91
N GLN A 52 -12.37 3.44 3.40
CA GLN A 52 -12.26 4.04 2.07
C GLN A 52 -10.98 4.86 1.89
N ARG A 53 -10.51 5.56 2.94
CA ARG A 53 -9.25 6.33 2.90
C ARG A 53 -8.04 5.43 2.67
N ARG A 54 -8.00 4.30 3.38
CA ARG A 54 -6.90 3.33 3.29
C ARG A 54 -6.93 2.61 1.94
N GLN A 55 -8.11 2.30 1.41
CA GLN A 55 -8.29 1.74 0.08
C GLN A 55 -7.79 2.67 -1.03
N ILE A 56 -8.09 3.97 -0.95
CA ILE A 56 -7.61 4.95 -1.93
C ILE A 56 -6.08 5.01 -1.92
N ASN A 57 -5.46 5.04 -0.74
CA ASN A 57 -4.01 5.05 -0.58
C ASN A 57 -3.34 3.77 -1.10
N ALA A 58 -3.93 2.60 -0.80
CA ALA A 58 -3.47 1.31 -1.30
C ALA A 58 -3.54 1.24 -2.84
N ALA A 59 -4.70 1.61 -3.42
CA ALA A 59 -4.89 1.63 -4.87
C ALA A 59 -3.94 2.61 -5.56
N TYR A 60 -3.65 3.75 -4.94
CA TYR A 60 -2.66 4.71 -5.44
C TYR A 60 -1.26 4.10 -5.51
N LEU A 61 -0.79 3.44 -4.45
CA LEU A 61 0.52 2.79 -4.43
C LEU A 61 0.64 1.70 -5.50
N VAL A 62 -0.39 0.85 -5.63
CA VAL A 62 -0.44 -0.20 -6.68
C VAL A 62 -0.40 0.42 -8.07
N ARG A 63 -1.17 1.49 -8.31
CA ARG A 63 -1.17 2.19 -9.60
C ARG A 63 0.16 2.87 -9.90
N CYS A 64 0.81 3.47 -8.91
CA CYS A 64 2.16 4.02 -9.07
C CYS A 64 3.18 2.94 -9.42
N TYR A 65 3.08 1.75 -8.80
CA TYR A 65 3.94 0.61 -9.12
C TYR A 65 3.74 0.17 -10.58
N MET A 66 2.49 -0.05 -11.02
CA MET A 66 2.17 -0.47 -12.40
C MET A 66 2.59 0.52 -13.49
N VAL A 67 2.68 1.81 -13.17
CA VAL A 67 3.15 2.84 -14.14
C VAL A 67 4.67 2.87 -14.21
N THR A 68 5.36 2.49 -13.13
CA THR A 68 6.83 2.61 -13.01
C THR A 68 7.55 1.33 -13.46
N TYR A 69 6.92 0.17 -13.33
CA TYR A 69 7.45 -1.16 -13.67
C TYR A 69 6.46 -1.93 -14.53
#